data_AF-A0A0D2HFY4-F1
#
_entry.id   AF-A0A0D2HFY4-F1
#
_cell.length_a   1.000
_cell.length_b   1.000
_cell.length_c   1.000
_cell.angle_alpha   90.00
_cell.angle_beta   90.00
_cell.angle_gamma   90.00
#
_symmetry.space_group_name_H-M   'P 1'
#
loop_
_entity.id
_entity.type
_entity.pdbx_description
1 polymer ?
#
loop_
_entity_poly.entity_id
_entity_poly.type
_entity_poly.pdbx_seq_one_letter_code
_entity_poly.pdbx_strand_id
1 'polypeptide(L)'
;MVGENNKVTCFSLLLLLFVGSCSAAAAETHTSPRWLVPRTNITGPNPNDYQCQSARAPDYYGIGVRLGIYFSWFTGWVANSFVPGDIGGALDTNAIFLFANLVAMVRCTITKVLTQLDCVILMHLSGGTVFSVLSLWGYRTCHYLGEGPKGIRHFGGFGTHLRLVLSMAVAVYGPWFWWFGIVPETTAVMIDAGPCRTVYTFMFAKVRADGGVRIFNIIVCIGCVIYFGVMLLASFLALFARFAKGVDLAKQGKWRTSTRLHYATGLYQKELRRIFYFLGIGNFLWILWSMILVECTLNFNHVKEVLGPGNRIFFPSQLIPLIIGCFSFVRLGYKVLEKWRDPEDEPSLPTEPHHSQTHQDFPGPRKLFEVFAPPTKFVSTGPQVPEDIPPEDTDIDELVQGELVRVRYIVTWLPWLSLPHRWTNDEQRRQNSHKCDAHLEKGRSHPPTSTLQGSPTAPTFVNPYEPQIP
;
A
#
# COMPACT_ATOMS: atom_id res chain seq x y z
N MET A 1 36.36 7.03 -22.51
CA MET A 1 35.63 5.76 -22.32
C MET A 1 35.98 5.15 -20.96
N VAL A 2 35.48 5.68 -19.85
CA VAL A 2 35.36 4.98 -18.56
C VAL A 2 34.31 5.76 -17.76
N GLY A 3 33.11 5.22 -17.58
CA GLY A 3 32.06 5.93 -16.86
C GLY A 3 30.68 5.28 -16.91
N GLU A 4 30.57 3.97 -16.70
CA GLU A 4 29.26 3.30 -16.75
C GLU A 4 29.03 2.18 -15.70
N ASN A 5 29.87 2.07 -14.66
CA ASN A 5 29.74 0.97 -13.68
C ASN A 5 29.07 1.31 -12.33
N ASN A 6 28.58 2.54 -12.11
CA ASN A 6 28.03 2.94 -10.79
C ASN A 6 26.53 2.65 -10.59
N LYS A 7 25.82 2.11 -11.59
CA LYS A 7 24.36 1.90 -11.50
C LYS A 7 23.95 0.52 -10.97
N VAL A 8 24.79 -0.50 -11.13
CA VAL A 8 24.52 -1.87 -10.66
C VAL A 8 24.75 -2.02 -9.14
N THR A 9 25.56 -1.13 -8.55
CA THR A 9 26.02 -1.22 -7.16
C THR A 9 24.91 -1.00 -6.13
N CYS A 10 23.90 -0.19 -6.42
CA CYS A 10 22.85 0.14 -5.44
C CYS A 10 21.83 -1.00 -5.25
N PHE A 11 21.52 -1.74 -6.33
CA PHE A 11 20.61 -2.90 -6.26
C PHE A 11 21.28 -4.08 -5.57
N SER A 12 22.58 -4.30 -5.83
CA SER A 12 23.39 -5.26 -5.07
C SER A 12 23.53 -4.85 -3.61
N LEU A 13 23.55 -3.57 -3.26
CA LEU A 13 23.62 -3.11 -1.87
C LEU A 13 22.37 -3.46 -1.06
N LEU A 14 21.18 -3.41 -1.66
CA LEU A 14 19.93 -3.78 -0.98
C LEU A 14 19.84 -5.30 -0.75
N LEU A 15 20.32 -6.08 -1.73
CA LEU A 15 20.47 -7.53 -1.60
C LEU A 15 21.56 -7.90 -0.57
N LEU A 16 22.66 -7.13 -0.55
CA LEU A 16 23.76 -7.28 0.41
C LEU A 16 23.38 -6.79 1.82
N LEU A 17 22.41 -5.89 2.00
CA LEU A 17 21.86 -5.57 3.32
C LEU A 17 21.00 -6.72 3.86
N PHE A 18 20.31 -7.46 2.97
CA PHE A 18 19.61 -8.70 3.34
C PHE A 18 20.55 -9.87 3.65
N VAL A 19 21.74 -9.92 3.03
CA VAL A 19 22.73 -11.00 3.23
C VAL A 19 23.79 -10.65 4.30
N GLY A 20 24.12 -9.36 4.46
CA GLY A 20 25.25 -8.87 5.26
C GLY A 20 24.98 -8.74 6.76
N SER A 21 23.73 -8.77 7.21
CA SER A 21 23.39 -8.81 8.64
C SER A 21 23.60 -10.20 9.28
N CYS A 22 24.06 -11.20 8.53
CA CYS A 22 24.31 -12.56 9.03
C CYS A 22 25.73 -12.80 9.60
N SER A 23 26.64 -11.83 9.58
CA SER A 23 28.03 -12.03 10.03
C SER A 23 28.29 -11.69 11.50
N ALA A 24 27.33 -11.99 12.39
CA ALA A 24 27.60 -12.13 13.81
C ALA A 24 27.47 -13.62 14.18
N ALA A 25 28.32 -14.44 13.56
CA ALA A 25 28.57 -15.79 14.03
C ALA A 25 29.37 -15.67 15.34
N ALA A 26 28.66 -15.46 16.45
CA ALA A 26 29.19 -15.81 17.75
C ALA A 26 29.53 -17.30 17.68
N ALA A 27 30.80 -17.64 17.88
CA ALA A 27 31.28 -19.00 17.93
C ALA A 27 30.67 -19.70 19.16
N GLU A 28 29.43 -20.17 19.03
CA GLU A 28 28.78 -21.02 20.01
C GLU A 28 29.44 -22.40 19.93
N THR A 29 30.11 -22.73 21.03
CA THR A 29 30.72 -24.03 21.29
C THR A 29 29.67 -25.14 21.18
N HIS A 30 30.08 -26.21 20.51
CA HIS A 30 29.36 -27.42 20.09
C HIS A 30 28.66 -28.19 21.25
N THR A 31 27.75 -27.55 21.97
CA THR A 31 26.80 -28.22 22.85
C THR A 31 25.57 -28.52 22.02
N SER A 32 25.30 -29.82 21.83
CA SER A 32 24.16 -30.34 21.07
C SER A 32 22.90 -29.51 21.36
N PRO A 33 22.33 -28.80 20.37
CA PRO A 33 21.26 -27.86 20.62
C PRO A 33 20.02 -28.64 21.08
N ARG A 34 19.76 -28.58 22.38
CA ARG A 34 18.50 -28.92 23.06
C ARG A 34 17.28 -28.18 22.49
N TRP A 35 17.42 -27.42 21.42
CA TRP A 35 16.35 -26.71 20.71
C TRP A 35 15.51 -27.64 19.81
N LEU A 36 15.96 -28.88 19.59
CA LEU A 36 15.15 -29.97 19.08
C LEU A 36 14.56 -30.75 20.27
N VAL A 37 13.70 -30.13 21.08
CA VAL A 37 12.75 -30.95 21.86
C VAL A 37 11.55 -31.13 20.95
N PRO A 38 11.39 -32.27 20.25
CA PRO A 38 10.07 -32.65 19.78
C PRO A 38 9.20 -32.70 21.04
N ARG A 39 8.33 -31.71 21.24
CA ARG A 39 7.20 -31.86 22.16
C ARG A 39 6.19 -32.77 21.48
N THR A 40 6.59 -34.01 21.26
CA THR A 40 5.67 -35.12 21.16
C THR A 40 5.19 -35.41 22.56
N ASN A 41 4.30 -34.57 23.09
CA ASN A 41 3.39 -35.03 24.14
C ASN A 41 2.39 -35.98 23.45
N ILE A 42 2.89 -37.13 22.97
CA ILE A 42 2.10 -38.27 22.47
C ILE A 42 1.35 -38.93 23.64
N THR A 43 1.57 -38.47 24.87
CA THR A 43 0.87 -38.90 26.09
C THR A 43 -0.45 -38.17 26.32
N GLY A 44 -1.05 -37.56 25.28
CA GLY A 44 -2.48 -37.29 25.31
C GLY A 44 -3.21 -38.60 25.65
N PRO A 45 -4.22 -38.60 26.53
CA PRO A 45 -4.91 -39.83 26.95
C PRO A 45 -5.60 -40.56 25.79
N ASN A 46 -5.77 -39.89 24.64
CA ASN A 46 -6.26 -40.46 23.41
C ASN A 46 -5.15 -40.51 22.34
N PRO A 47 -4.97 -41.64 21.64
CA PRO A 47 -4.02 -41.76 20.53
C PRO A 47 -4.35 -40.88 19.32
N ASN A 48 -5.42 -40.08 19.38
CA ASN A 48 -5.82 -39.13 18.33
C ASN A 48 -5.56 -37.66 18.69
N ASP A 49 -5.08 -37.35 19.91
CA ASP A 49 -4.79 -35.97 20.36
C ASP A 49 -3.34 -35.57 20.07
N TYR A 50 -2.96 -35.57 18.79
CA TYR A 50 -1.65 -35.06 18.38
C TYR A 50 -1.65 -33.53 18.32
N GLN A 51 -0.64 -32.91 18.92
CA GLN A 51 -0.39 -31.47 18.79
C GLN A 51 0.75 -31.24 17.79
N CYS A 52 0.40 -30.86 16.56
CA CYS A 52 1.36 -30.60 15.49
C CYS A 52 1.85 -29.15 15.56
N GLN A 53 2.57 -28.82 16.63
CA GLN A 53 2.99 -27.46 16.90
C GLN A 53 4.52 -27.33 17.02
N SER A 54 5.06 -26.33 16.33
CA SER A 54 6.44 -25.89 16.47
C SER A 54 6.67 -25.16 17.79
N ALA A 55 7.85 -25.34 18.40
CA ALA A 55 8.22 -24.66 19.64
C ALA A 55 8.17 -23.12 19.53
N ARG A 56 8.29 -22.58 18.32
CA ARG A 56 8.24 -21.14 18.01
C ARG A 56 6.93 -20.67 17.40
N ALA A 57 5.94 -21.56 17.25
CA ALA A 57 4.61 -21.18 16.78
C ALA A 57 4.01 -19.98 17.53
N PRO A 58 4.16 -19.84 18.88
CA PRO A 58 3.65 -18.67 19.59
C PRO A 58 4.32 -17.36 19.18
N ASP A 59 5.57 -17.39 18.69
CA ASP A 59 6.30 -16.20 18.23
C ASP A 59 5.93 -15.79 16.81
N TYR A 60 5.61 -16.76 15.95
CA TYR A 60 5.29 -16.51 14.54
C TYR A 60 3.84 -16.13 14.31
N TYR A 61 2.92 -16.84 14.96
CA TYR A 61 1.49 -16.71 14.75
C TYR A 61 0.71 -17.03 16.04
N GLY A 62 1.32 -16.75 17.19
CA GLY A 62 0.62 -16.74 18.48
C GLY A 62 -0.66 -15.90 18.41
N ILE A 63 -1.58 -16.12 19.35
CA ILE A 63 -2.87 -15.41 19.33
C ILE A 63 -2.69 -13.88 19.29
N GLY A 64 -1.71 -13.34 20.03
CA GLY A 64 -1.44 -11.91 20.05
C GLY A 64 -0.90 -11.39 18.71
N VAL A 65 -0.05 -12.18 18.05
CA VAL A 65 0.47 -11.85 16.70
C VAL A 65 -0.67 -11.83 15.69
N ARG A 66 -1.49 -12.89 15.65
CA ARG A 66 -2.62 -13.00 14.72
C ARG A 66 -3.64 -11.89 14.92
N LEU A 67 -4.12 -11.68 16.15
CA LEU A 67 -5.06 -10.61 16.45
C LEU A 67 -4.48 -9.23 16.14
N GLY A 68 -3.20 -9.00 16.45
CA GLY A 68 -2.50 -7.76 16.09
C GLY A 68 -2.52 -7.51 14.58
N ILE A 69 -2.18 -8.52 13.78
CA ILE A 69 -2.23 -8.45 12.31
C ILE A 69 -3.67 -8.26 11.81
N TYR A 70 -4.65 -8.96 12.37
CA TYR A 70 -6.06 -8.83 11.96
C TYR A 70 -6.61 -7.43 12.24
N PHE A 71 -6.38 -6.90 13.44
CA PHE A 71 -6.76 -5.52 13.76
C PHE A 71 -6.02 -4.52 12.88
N SER A 72 -4.76 -4.77 12.55
CA SER A 72 -4.01 -3.95 11.59
C SER A 72 -4.60 -3.99 10.18
N TRP A 73 -5.08 -5.14 9.71
CA TRP A 73 -5.79 -5.25 8.43
C TRP A 73 -7.10 -4.46 8.42
N PHE A 74 -7.92 -4.63 9.46
CA PHE A 74 -9.15 -3.86 9.60
C PHE A 74 -8.87 -2.35 9.71
N THR A 75 -7.86 -1.95 10.48
CA THR A 75 -7.43 -0.55 10.59
C THR A 75 -7.05 0.01 9.23
N GLY A 76 -6.26 -0.74 8.45
CA GLY A 76 -5.91 -0.38 7.07
C GLY A 76 -7.13 -0.19 6.18
N TRP A 77 -8.10 -1.10 6.27
CA TRP A 77 -9.36 -1.01 5.51
C TRP A 77 -10.22 0.19 5.94
N VAL A 78 -10.45 0.38 7.24
CA VAL A 78 -11.25 1.48 7.79
C VAL A 78 -10.61 2.84 7.45
N ALA A 79 -9.30 2.99 7.64
CA ALA A 79 -8.61 4.25 7.36
C ALA A 79 -8.76 4.60 5.88
N ASN A 80 -8.61 3.59 5.04
CA ASN A 80 -8.74 3.71 3.61
C ASN A 80 -10.16 4.03 3.12
N SER A 81 -11.18 3.61 3.87
CA SER A 81 -12.59 3.86 3.55
C SER A 81 -13.10 5.19 4.11
N PHE A 82 -12.65 5.60 5.29
CA PHE A 82 -13.32 6.66 6.06
C PHE A 82 -12.41 7.83 6.47
N VAL A 83 -11.10 7.59 6.67
CA VAL A 83 -10.17 8.54 7.30
C VAL A 83 -8.87 8.65 6.47
N PRO A 84 -8.86 9.46 5.40
CA PRO A 84 -7.70 9.56 4.49
C PRO A 84 -6.38 9.89 5.19
N GLY A 85 -6.44 10.76 6.21
CA GLY A 85 -5.27 11.23 6.93
C GLY A 85 -4.49 10.14 7.69
N ASP A 86 -5.13 9.05 8.10
CA ASP A 86 -4.46 7.96 8.85
C ASP A 86 -4.06 6.78 7.95
N ILE A 87 -4.35 6.82 6.65
CA ILE A 87 -4.00 5.75 5.70
C ILE A 87 -2.50 5.47 5.73
N GLY A 88 -1.66 6.50 5.76
CA GLY A 88 -0.19 6.35 5.78
C GLY A 88 0.29 5.52 6.97
N GLY A 89 -0.11 5.89 8.19
CA GLY A 89 0.29 5.18 9.41
C GLY A 89 -0.22 3.74 9.46
N ALA A 90 -1.45 3.49 9.00
CA ALA A 90 -1.99 2.13 8.91
C ALA A 90 -1.22 1.28 7.90
N LEU A 91 -0.87 1.82 6.74
CA LEU A 91 -0.08 1.12 5.72
C LEU A 91 1.34 0.81 6.19
N ASP A 92 1.97 1.73 6.92
CA ASP A 92 3.32 1.54 7.46
C ASP A 92 3.34 0.45 8.54
N THR A 93 2.34 0.44 9.44
CA THR A 93 2.18 -0.63 10.45
C THR A 93 2.04 -2.00 9.80
N ASN A 94 1.20 -2.11 8.76
CA ASN A 94 1.04 -3.35 8.00
C ASN A 94 2.33 -3.76 7.28
N ALA A 95 3.09 -2.81 6.74
CA ALA A 95 4.37 -3.08 6.11
C ALA A 95 5.41 -3.60 7.12
N ILE A 96 5.43 -3.06 8.34
CA ILE A 96 6.31 -3.53 9.42
C ILE A 96 5.99 -4.98 9.78
N PHE A 97 4.70 -5.33 9.95
CA PHE A 97 4.31 -6.72 10.22
C PHE A 97 4.67 -7.66 9.07
N LEU A 98 4.45 -7.26 7.82
CA LEU A 98 4.84 -8.06 6.67
C LEU A 98 6.36 -8.24 6.58
N PHE A 99 7.14 -7.20 6.89
CA PHE A 99 8.59 -7.26 6.92
C PHE A 99 9.08 -8.21 8.02
N ALA A 100 8.51 -8.12 9.23
CA ALA A 100 8.81 -9.04 10.32
C ALA A 100 8.52 -10.51 9.93
N ASN A 101 7.38 -10.77 9.31
CA ASN A 101 7.02 -12.10 8.79
C ASN A 101 8.02 -12.60 7.74
N LEU A 102 8.41 -11.75 6.79
CA LEU A 102 9.39 -12.10 5.77
C LEU A 102 10.75 -12.44 6.39
N VAL A 103 11.24 -11.63 7.33
CA VAL A 103 12.51 -11.89 8.03
C VAL A 103 12.44 -13.19 8.82
N ALA A 104 11.32 -13.45 9.52
CA ALA A 104 11.10 -14.69 10.24
C ALA A 104 11.14 -15.90 9.29
N MET A 105 10.42 -15.84 8.16
CA MET A 105 10.42 -16.90 7.14
C MET A 105 11.83 -17.16 6.62
N VAL A 106 12.54 -16.15 6.13
CA VAL A 106 13.86 -16.31 5.51
C VAL A 106 14.87 -16.82 6.54
N ARG A 107 14.98 -16.18 7.70
CA ARG A 107 15.97 -16.57 8.71
C ARG A 107 15.70 -17.97 9.24
N CYS A 108 14.45 -18.28 9.57
CA CYS A 108 14.11 -19.57 10.18
C CYS A 108 14.20 -20.72 9.18
N THR A 109 13.99 -20.44 7.88
CA THR A 109 14.31 -21.36 6.79
C THR A 109 15.82 -21.63 6.69
N ILE A 110 16.65 -20.58 6.66
CA ILE A 110 18.12 -20.73 6.56
C ILE A 110 18.67 -21.52 7.76
N THR A 111 18.13 -21.25 8.96
CA THR A 111 18.54 -21.93 10.20
C THR A 111 17.87 -23.27 10.43
N LYS A 112 17.05 -23.75 9.49
CA LYS A 112 16.33 -25.04 9.57
C LYS A 112 15.51 -25.17 10.85
N VAL A 113 14.92 -24.09 11.34
CA VAL A 113 14.02 -24.10 12.50
C VAL A 113 12.55 -23.94 12.10
N LEU A 114 12.30 -23.43 10.89
CA LEU A 114 10.94 -23.29 10.39
C LEU A 114 10.39 -24.68 10.02
N THR A 115 9.18 -25.01 10.49
CA THR A 115 8.44 -26.19 10.04
C THR A 115 7.63 -25.87 8.78
N GLN A 116 7.18 -26.91 8.07
CA GLN A 116 6.32 -26.73 6.89
C GLN A 116 5.01 -26.01 7.25
N LEU A 117 4.38 -26.39 8.37
CA LEU A 117 3.16 -25.78 8.86
C LEU A 117 3.34 -24.29 9.19
N ASP A 118 4.43 -23.95 9.90
CA ASP A 118 4.75 -22.56 10.23
C ASP A 118 4.86 -21.71 8.96
N CYS A 119 5.52 -22.24 7.93
CA CYS A 119 5.71 -21.54 6.67
C CYS A 119 4.39 -21.36 5.91
N VAL A 120 3.49 -22.35 5.89
CA VAL A 120 2.15 -22.21 5.30
C VAL A 120 1.37 -21.08 5.98
N ILE A 121 1.37 -21.02 7.31
CA ILE A 121 0.64 -20.00 8.07
C ILE A 121 1.24 -18.61 7.84
N LEU A 122 2.57 -18.48 7.88
CA LEU A 122 3.26 -17.22 7.60
C LEU A 122 3.03 -16.75 6.16
N MET A 123 2.95 -17.67 5.19
CA MET A 123 2.58 -17.36 3.81
C MET A 123 1.13 -16.88 3.71
N HIS A 124 0.18 -17.47 4.43
CA HIS A 124 -1.20 -16.98 4.47
C HIS A 124 -1.31 -15.59 5.11
N LEU A 125 -0.61 -15.33 6.22
CA LEU A 125 -0.56 -14.00 6.84
C LEU A 125 0.08 -12.97 5.88
N SER A 126 1.13 -13.37 5.17
CA SER A 126 1.79 -12.50 4.19
C SER A 126 0.87 -12.21 3.01
N GLY A 127 0.22 -13.23 2.45
CA GLY A 127 -0.76 -13.09 1.36
C GLY A 127 -1.97 -12.25 1.79
N GLY A 128 -2.49 -12.46 3.00
CA GLY A 128 -3.54 -11.63 3.59
C GLY A 128 -3.15 -10.16 3.56
N THR A 129 -1.96 -9.81 4.05
CA THR A 129 -1.46 -8.42 4.08
C THR A 129 -1.26 -7.85 2.67
N VAL A 130 -0.65 -8.63 1.77
CA VAL A 130 -0.35 -8.21 0.39
C VAL A 130 -1.62 -7.93 -0.39
N PHE A 131 -2.63 -8.80 -0.30
CA PHE A 131 -3.84 -8.70 -1.11
C PHE A 131 -4.97 -7.87 -0.47
N SER A 132 -4.97 -7.66 0.85
CA SER A 132 -5.95 -6.77 1.50
C SER A 132 -5.48 -5.31 1.55
N VAL A 133 -4.38 -5.04 2.25
CA VAL A 133 -3.96 -3.68 2.62
C VAL A 133 -2.91 -3.14 1.64
N LEU A 134 -1.95 -3.95 1.21
CA LEU A 134 -0.89 -3.47 0.31
C LEU A 134 -1.28 -3.47 -1.17
N SER A 135 -2.38 -4.14 -1.52
CA SER A 135 -3.00 -4.12 -2.84
C SER A 135 -3.70 -2.78 -3.15
N LEU A 136 -3.69 -1.83 -2.21
CA LEU A 136 -4.25 -0.49 -2.31
C LEU A 136 -3.50 0.44 -3.28
N TRP A 137 -2.83 -0.09 -4.30
CA TRP A 137 -2.13 0.75 -5.24
C TRP A 137 -3.11 1.60 -6.05
N GLY A 138 -2.82 2.89 -6.10
CA GLY A 138 -3.23 3.80 -7.15
C GLY A 138 -4.70 4.18 -7.18
N TYR A 139 -5.68 3.40 -6.74
CA TYR A 139 -7.11 3.69 -6.97
C TYR A 139 -8.03 3.40 -5.79
N ARG A 140 -7.49 2.73 -4.79
CA ARG A 140 -8.30 2.17 -3.72
C ARG A 140 -8.36 3.08 -2.51
N THR A 141 -8.12 4.39 -2.63
CA THR A 141 -8.07 5.28 -1.46
C THR A 141 -9.17 6.31 -1.49
N CYS A 142 -9.71 6.64 -0.31
CA CYS A 142 -10.78 7.62 -0.20
C CYS A 142 -10.37 9.02 -0.68
N HIS A 143 -9.08 9.30 -0.91
CA HIS A 143 -8.61 10.51 -1.62
C HIS A 143 -9.30 10.68 -2.98
N TYR A 144 -9.62 9.60 -3.70
CA TYR A 144 -10.33 9.69 -4.98
C TYR A 144 -11.78 10.13 -4.84
N LEU A 145 -12.41 9.89 -3.69
CA LEU A 145 -13.78 10.32 -3.46
C LEU A 145 -13.87 11.85 -3.35
N GLY A 146 -12.92 12.45 -2.63
CA GLY A 146 -12.87 13.90 -2.41
C GLY A 146 -12.19 14.67 -3.53
N GLU A 147 -11.03 14.20 -4.02
CA GLU A 147 -10.18 14.96 -4.95
C GLU A 147 -10.34 14.52 -6.42
N GLY A 148 -11.12 13.47 -6.69
CA GLY A 148 -11.26 12.90 -8.02
C GLY A 148 -9.92 12.37 -8.56
N PRO A 149 -9.67 12.45 -9.88
CA PRO A 149 -8.41 12.00 -10.50
C PRO A 149 -7.15 12.60 -9.87
N LYS A 150 -7.24 13.79 -9.28
CA LYS A 150 -6.12 14.49 -8.63
C LYS A 150 -5.61 13.72 -7.40
N GLY A 151 -6.43 12.85 -6.80
CA GLY A 151 -6.06 11.98 -5.68
C GLY A 151 -4.84 11.08 -5.94
N ILE A 152 -4.54 10.79 -7.22
CA ILE A 152 -3.35 9.99 -7.61
C ILE A 152 -2.03 10.59 -7.12
N ARG A 153 -2.03 11.91 -6.90
CA ARG A 153 -0.89 12.68 -6.43
C ARG A 153 -0.38 12.16 -5.08
N HIS A 154 -1.26 11.65 -4.24
CA HIS A 154 -0.89 11.11 -2.93
C HIS A 154 -0.09 9.79 -3.01
N PHE A 155 0.04 9.20 -4.21
CA PHE A 155 0.75 7.94 -4.44
C PHE A 155 2.12 8.16 -5.11
N GLY A 156 3.08 7.29 -4.79
CA GLY A 156 4.43 7.30 -5.38
C GLY A 156 5.49 8.02 -4.54
N GLY A 157 5.30 8.05 -3.22
CA GLY A 157 6.35 8.38 -2.24
C GLY A 157 7.24 7.16 -1.91
N PHE A 158 8.30 7.39 -1.14
CA PHE A 158 9.25 6.34 -0.74
C PHE A 158 8.60 5.12 -0.09
N GLY A 159 7.63 5.34 0.81
CA GLY A 159 6.91 4.25 1.48
C GLY A 159 6.14 3.33 0.51
N THR A 160 5.67 3.85 -0.63
CA THR A 160 5.04 3.02 -1.66
C THR A 160 6.05 2.06 -2.30
N HIS A 161 7.26 2.55 -2.60
CA HIS A 161 8.32 1.74 -3.19
C HIS A 161 8.80 0.64 -2.23
N LEU A 162 8.97 0.97 -0.95
CA LEU A 162 9.36 0.00 0.08
C LEU A 162 8.34 -1.15 0.19
N ARG A 163 7.04 -0.81 0.23
CA ARG A 163 5.96 -1.81 0.28
C ARG A 163 5.89 -2.67 -0.96
N LEU A 164 6.22 -2.11 -2.13
CA LEU A 164 6.29 -2.84 -3.38
C LEU A 164 7.47 -3.83 -3.41
N VAL A 165 8.65 -3.40 -2.95
CA VAL A 165 9.83 -4.28 -2.78
C VAL A 165 9.52 -5.40 -1.80
N LEU A 166 8.85 -5.09 -0.69
CA LEU A 166 8.47 -6.08 0.31
C LEU A 166 7.47 -7.11 -0.24
N SER A 167 6.45 -6.65 -0.97
CA SER A 167 5.47 -7.53 -1.63
C SER A 167 6.13 -8.41 -2.68
N MET A 168 7.09 -7.86 -3.44
CA MET A 168 7.90 -8.62 -4.40
C MET A 168 8.74 -9.70 -3.71
N ALA A 169 9.39 -9.38 -2.59
CA ALA A 169 10.21 -10.34 -1.85
C ALA A 169 9.38 -11.52 -1.31
N VAL A 170 8.19 -11.25 -0.75
CA VAL A 170 7.23 -12.29 -0.34
C VAL A 170 6.77 -13.11 -1.55
N ALA A 171 6.45 -12.44 -2.67
CA ALA A 171 6.03 -13.10 -3.90
C ALA A 171 7.13 -14.00 -4.49
N VAL A 172 8.42 -13.66 -4.35
CA VAL A 172 9.54 -14.50 -4.80
C VAL A 172 9.80 -15.66 -3.84
N TYR A 173 9.59 -15.47 -2.54
CA TYR A 173 9.72 -16.55 -1.56
C TYR A 173 8.65 -17.63 -1.72
N GLY A 174 7.41 -17.23 -2.05
CA GLY A 174 6.27 -18.14 -2.19
C GLY A 174 6.50 -19.31 -3.17
N PRO A 175 6.89 -19.09 -4.43
CA PRO A 175 7.12 -20.16 -5.39
C PRO A 175 8.24 -21.09 -4.92
N TRP A 176 9.35 -20.56 -4.39
CA TRP A 176 10.40 -21.39 -3.80
C TRP A 176 9.85 -22.33 -2.72
N PHE A 177 9.02 -21.80 -1.82
CA PHE A 177 8.40 -22.60 -0.77
C PHE A 177 7.46 -23.67 -1.34
N TRP A 178 6.59 -23.32 -2.29
CA TRP A 178 5.63 -24.28 -2.83
C TRP A 178 6.26 -25.31 -3.77
N TRP A 179 7.38 -25.02 -4.42
CA TRP A 179 8.13 -26.00 -5.22
C TRP A 179 8.98 -26.92 -4.37
N PHE A 180 9.77 -26.34 -3.47
CA PHE A 180 10.80 -27.05 -2.75
C PHE A 180 10.45 -27.17 -1.27
N GLY A 181 10.10 -26.05 -0.63
CA GLY A 181 9.87 -25.94 0.83
C GLY A 181 8.78 -26.85 1.43
N ILE A 182 7.73 -27.15 0.68
CA ILE A 182 6.58 -27.97 1.15
C ILE A 182 6.78 -29.47 0.91
N VAL A 183 7.72 -29.87 0.04
CA VAL A 183 7.91 -31.27 -0.35
C VAL A 183 8.85 -31.94 0.66
N PRO A 184 8.39 -32.90 1.47
CA PRO A 184 9.16 -33.40 2.61
C PRO A 184 10.54 -33.95 2.21
N GLU A 185 10.69 -34.58 1.05
CA GLU A 185 11.95 -35.26 0.69
C GLU A 185 13.03 -34.33 0.15
N THR A 186 12.70 -33.09 -0.21
CA THR A 186 13.61 -32.17 -0.90
C THR A 186 14.07 -30.99 -0.04
N THR A 187 13.68 -30.94 1.24
CA THR A 187 13.64 -29.67 1.98
C THR A 187 14.81 -29.38 2.90
N ALA A 188 15.21 -28.10 2.88
CA ALA A 188 15.96 -27.43 3.95
C ALA A 188 15.09 -27.10 5.17
N VAL A 189 13.77 -27.19 5.04
CA VAL A 189 12.75 -27.00 6.09
C VAL A 189 12.62 -28.29 6.90
N MET A 190 12.38 -28.16 8.21
CA MET A 190 12.19 -29.33 9.09
C MET A 190 10.86 -30.01 8.79
N ILE A 191 10.90 -31.32 8.62
CA ILE A 191 9.73 -32.17 8.43
C ILE A 191 9.29 -32.66 9.80
N ASP A 192 8.02 -32.48 10.12
CA ASP A 192 7.47 -33.06 11.34
C ASP A 192 7.39 -34.59 11.22
N ALA A 193 7.83 -35.28 12.27
CA ALA A 193 7.76 -36.74 12.32
C ALA A 193 6.35 -37.22 12.71
N GLY A 194 5.97 -38.40 12.23
CA GLY A 194 4.73 -39.07 12.61
C GLY A 194 3.46 -38.46 11.99
N PRO A 195 2.35 -38.37 12.74
CA PRO A 195 1.03 -37.97 12.21
C PRO A 195 0.98 -36.51 11.73
N CYS A 196 1.95 -35.70 12.15
CA CYS A 196 2.09 -34.30 11.75
C CYS A 196 2.81 -34.12 10.40
N ARG A 197 3.28 -35.21 9.77
CA ARG A 197 3.97 -35.17 8.48
C ARG A 197 3.11 -34.57 7.37
N THR A 198 1.79 -34.77 7.42
CA THR A 198 0.86 -34.22 6.42
C THR A 198 0.28 -32.91 6.90
N VAL A 199 0.70 -31.82 6.26
CA VAL A 199 0.15 -30.48 6.49
C VAL A 199 -1.15 -30.30 5.72
N TYR A 200 -2.19 -29.86 6.42
CA TYR A 200 -3.47 -29.48 5.81
C TYR A 200 -3.57 -27.96 5.69
N THR A 201 -4.30 -27.49 4.68
CA THR A 201 -4.66 -26.09 4.50
C THR A 201 -6.16 -25.99 4.20
N PHE A 202 -6.73 -24.82 4.39
CA PHE A 202 -8.12 -24.57 4.04
C PHE A 202 -8.22 -24.02 2.61
N MET A 203 -9.05 -24.66 1.78
CA MET A 203 -9.41 -24.15 0.45
C MET A 203 -10.87 -24.50 0.21
N PHE A 204 -11.76 -23.84 0.96
CA PHE A 204 -13.19 -24.20 1.12
C PHE A 204 -13.47 -25.54 1.81
N ALA A 205 -12.48 -26.43 1.87
CA ALA A 205 -12.50 -27.68 2.62
C ALA A 205 -11.11 -27.96 3.21
N LYS A 206 -11.02 -28.97 4.09
CA LYS A 206 -9.74 -29.52 4.57
C LYS A 206 -9.04 -30.23 3.43
N VAL A 207 -7.93 -29.67 2.96
CA VAL A 207 -7.16 -30.21 1.83
C VAL A 207 -5.69 -30.32 2.20
N ARG A 208 -5.00 -31.28 1.60
CA ARG A 208 -3.56 -31.46 1.79
C ARG A 208 -2.78 -30.32 1.12
N ALA A 209 -1.87 -29.69 1.85
CA ALA A 209 -1.07 -28.57 1.34
C ALA A 209 -0.09 -29.00 0.23
N ASP A 210 0.37 -30.26 0.25
CA ASP A 210 1.23 -30.86 -0.77
C ASP A 210 0.47 -31.38 -2.01
N GLY A 211 -0.86 -31.31 -2.00
CA GLY A 211 -1.74 -31.77 -3.09
C GLY A 211 -2.00 -30.72 -4.18
N GLY A 212 -3.19 -30.74 -4.78
CA GLY A 212 -3.56 -29.83 -5.88
C GLY A 212 -3.49 -28.34 -5.51
N VAL A 213 -3.71 -28.00 -4.23
CA VAL A 213 -3.59 -26.62 -3.73
C VAL A 213 -2.16 -26.08 -3.84
N ARG A 214 -1.15 -26.94 -3.85
CA ARG A 214 0.24 -26.57 -4.14
C ARG A 214 0.37 -25.93 -5.52
N ILE A 215 -0.20 -26.57 -6.53
CA ILE A 215 -0.15 -26.10 -7.93
C ILE A 215 -0.85 -24.76 -8.05
N PHE A 216 -2.03 -24.63 -7.44
CA PHE A 216 -2.78 -23.37 -7.41
C PHE A 216 -1.94 -22.24 -6.81
N ASN A 217 -1.33 -22.46 -5.64
CA ASN A 217 -0.52 -21.44 -4.99
C ASN A 217 0.76 -21.10 -5.77
N ILE A 218 1.39 -22.07 -6.44
CA ILE A 218 2.50 -21.81 -7.35
C ILE A 218 2.08 -20.83 -8.45
N ILE A 219 0.96 -21.09 -9.12
CA ILE A 219 0.45 -20.23 -10.20
C ILE A 219 0.17 -18.82 -9.67
N VAL A 220 -0.53 -18.71 -8.54
CA VAL A 220 -0.82 -17.41 -7.90
C VAL A 220 0.46 -16.67 -7.55
N CYS A 221 1.44 -17.35 -6.95
CA CYS A 221 2.71 -16.73 -6.59
C CYS A 221 3.51 -16.27 -7.82
N ILE A 222 3.58 -17.06 -8.90
CA ILE A 222 4.21 -16.63 -10.17
C ILE A 222 3.50 -15.39 -10.72
N GLY A 223 2.16 -15.39 -10.72
CA GLY A 223 1.37 -14.23 -11.11
C GLY A 223 1.71 -12.99 -10.29
N CYS A 224 1.91 -13.15 -8.97
CA CYS A 224 2.36 -12.07 -8.09
C CYS A 224 3.77 -11.59 -8.41
N VAL A 225 4.71 -12.49 -8.68
CA VAL A 225 6.10 -12.13 -9.08
C VAL A 225 6.09 -11.31 -10.36
N ILE A 226 5.31 -11.73 -11.36
CA ILE A 226 5.17 -10.99 -12.62
C ILE A 226 4.53 -9.63 -12.35
N TYR A 227 3.41 -9.60 -11.64
CA TYR A 227 2.69 -8.36 -11.34
C TYR A 227 3.57 -7.36 -10.57
N PHE A 228 4.08 -7.73 -9.39
CA PHE A 228 4.91 -6.85 -8.58
C PHE A 228 6.26 -6.56 -9.24
N GLY A 229 6.80 -7.47 -10.05
CA GLY A 229 8.02 -7.24 -10.83
C GLY A 229 7.83 -6.15 -11.88
N VAL A 230 6.74 -6.21 -12.66
CA VAL A 230 6.40 -5.17 -13.64
C VAL A 230 6.15 -3.84 -12.95
N MET A 231 5.39 -3.83 -11.85
CA MET A 231 5.15 -2.65 -11.05
C MET A 231 6.46 -2.02 -10.55
N LEU A 232 7.38 -2.85 -10.04
CA LEU A 232 8.65 -2.39 -9.48
C LEU A 232 9.55 -1.81 -10.57
N LEU A 233 9.60 -2.47 -11.73
CA LEU A 233 10.31 -1.98 -12.91
C LEU A 233 9.76 -0.63 -13.36
N ALA A 234 8.44 -0.51 -13.51
CA ALA A 234 7.78 0.73 -13.88
C ALA A 234 8.05 1.86 -12.88
N SER A 235 7.98 1.55 -11.59
CA SER A 235 8.35 2.44 -10.50
C SER A 235 9.80 2.90 -10.60
N PHE A 236 10.73 1.99 -10.90
CA PHE A 236 12.15 2.31 -11.06
C PHE A 236 12.40 3.20 -12.29
N LEU A 237 11.74 2.92 -13.41
CA LEU A 237 11.79 3.77 -14.60
C LEU A 237 11.25 5.17 -14.33
N ALA A 238 10.13 5.28 -13.61
CA ALA A 238 9.57 6.56 -13.19
C ALA A 238 10.53 7.33 -12.27
N LEU A 239 11.18 6.64 -11.33
CA LEU A 239 12.20 7.24 -10.46
C LEU A 239 13.40 7.74 -11.27
N PHE A 240 13.89 6.95 -12.24
CA PHE A 240 14.99 7.35 -13.11
C PHE A 240 14.61 8.56 -13.97
N ALA A 241 13.40 8.59 -14.55
CA ALA A 241 12.89 9.73 -15.30
C ALA A 241 12.76 10.99 -14.42
N ARG A 242 12.29 10.86 -13.18
CA ARG A 242 12.26 11.96 -12.19
C ARG A 242 13.65 12.46 -11.86
N PHE A 243 14.61 11.55 -11.69
CA PHE A 243 16.00 11.92 -11.41
C PHE A 243 16.63 12.66 -12.59
N ALA A 244 16.46 12.16 -13.82
CA ALA A 244 16.94 12.82 -15.02
C ALA A 244 16.34 14.23 -15.17
N LYS A 245 15.01 14.36 -15.04
CA LYS A 245 14.32 15.66 -15.06
C LYS A 245 14.80 16.58 -13.93
N GLY A 246 15.06 16.03 -12.75
CA GLY A 246 15.63 16.75 -11.61
C GLY A 246 17.02 17.31 -11.92
N VAL A 247 17.88 16.51 -12.55
CA VAL A 247 19.22 16.94 -13.01
C VAL A 247 19.14 18.01 -14.10
N ASP A 248 18.15 17.94 -14.99
CA ASP A 248 17.99 18.95 -16.04
C ASP A 248 17.47 20.28 -15.47
N LEU A 249 16.48 20.24 -14.56
CA LEU A 249 15.99 21.42 -13.86
C LEU A 249 17.07 22.03 -12.96
N ALA A 250 17.89 21.19 -12.35
CA ALA A 250 19.05 21.57 -11.57
C ALA A 250 20.04 22.42 -12.38
N LYS A 251 20.40 21.93 -13.58
CA LYS A 251 21.26 22.65 -14.52
C LYS A 251 20.67 23.99 -14.96
N GLN A 252 19.35 24.07 -15.05
CA GLN A 252 18.63 25.32 -15.41
C GLN A 252 18.45 26.29 -14.22
N GLY A 253 18.91 25.95 -13.01
CA GLY A 253 18.68 26.76 -11.81
C GLY A 253 17.22 26.77 -11.34
N LYS A 254 16.35 25.92 -11.91
CA LYS A 254 14.90 25.87 -11.65
C LYS A 254 14.53 24.78 -10.64
N TRP A 255 15.29 24.66 -9.55
CA TRP A 255 15.10 23.63 -8.53
C TRP A 255 13.72 23.67 -7.83
N ARG A 256 13.03 24.83 -7.87
CA ARG A 256 11.71 25.01 -7.23
C ARG A 256 10.53 24.49 -8.05
N THR A 257 10.67 24.25 -9.35
CA THR A 257 9.58 23.71 -10.15
C THR A 257 9.42 22.22 -9.87
N SER A 258 8.24 21.81 -9.39
CA SER A 258 7.98 20.43 -8.96
C SER A 258 8.28 19.41 -10.07
N THR A 259 9.03 18.36 -9.72
CA THR A 259 9.33 17.20 -10.60
C THR A 259 8.18 16.21 -10.69
N ARG A 260 6.98 16.56 -10.18
CA ARG A 260 5.85 15.63 -10.11
C ARG A 260 5.44 15.20 -11.51
N LEU A 261 5.47 13.89 -11.74
CA LEU A 261 4.85 13.32 -12.92
C LEU A 261 3.33 13.40 -12.73
N HIS A 262 2.66 13.96 -13.73
CA HIS A 262 1.21 13.89 -13.84
C HIS A 262 0.86 12.50 -14.35
N TYR A 263 0.11 11.75 -13.55
CA TYR A 263 -0.47 10.47 -13.97
C TYR A 263 -1.93 10.75 -14.31
N ALA A 264 -2.31 10.42 -15.55
CA ALA A 264 -3.69 10.47 -15.98
C ALA A 264 -4.33 9.10 -15.74
N THR A 265 -5.39 9.07 -14.94
CA THR A 265 -6.15 7.83 -14.67
C THR A 265 -7.08 7.49 -15.83
N GLY A 266 -7.52 8.52 -16.58
CA GLY A 266 -8.42 8.39 -17.73
C GLY A 266 -9.87 8.03 -17.39
N LEU A 267 -10.24 8.03 -16.11
CA LEU A 267 -11.59 7.68 -15.65
C LEU A 267 -12.33 8.88 -15.08
N TYR A 268 -13.65 8.85 -15.21
CA TYR A 268 -14.53 9.83 -14.58
C TYR A 268 -14.60 9.60 -13.06
N GLN A 269 -14.83 10.67 -12.28
CA GLN A 269 -14.97 10.58 -10.81
C GLN A 269 -16.07 9.59 -10.40
N LYS A 270 -17.19 9.54 -11.14
CA LYS A 270 -18.29 8.58 -10.91
C LYS A 270 -17.87 7.12 -11.15
N GLU A 271 -16.96 6.86 -12.08
CA GLU A 271 -16.43 5.51 -12.35
C GLU A 271 -15.42 5.11 -11.29
N LEU A 272 -14.49 6.03 -10.96
CA LEU A 272 -13.54 5.87 -9.86
C LEU A 272 -14.24 5.56 -8.54
N ARG A 273 -15.33 6.26 -8.21
CA ARG A 273 -16.16 6.00 -7.03
C ARG A 273 -16.73 4.59 -7.01
N ARG A 274 -17.26 4.11 -8.15
CA ARG A 274 -17.79 2.75 -8.29
C ARG A 274 -16.71 1.69 -8.12
N ILE A 275 -15.57 1.88 -8.78
CA ILE A 275 -14.41 0.98 -8.67
C ILE A 275 -13.89 0.95 -7.23
N PHE A 276 -13.74 2.11 -6.59
CA PHE A 276 -13.32 2.24 -5.21
C PHE A 276 -14.25 1.47 -4.27
N TYR A 277 -15.57 1.65 -4.39
CA TYR A 277 -16.55 0.95 -3.54
C TYR A 277 -16.47 -0.57 -3.71
N PHE A 278 -16.43 -1.04 -4.96
CA PHE A 278 -16.31 -2.48 -5.25
C PHE A 278 -15.00 -3.05 -4.69
N LEU A 279 -13.88 -2.35 -4.85
CA LEU A 279 -12.58 -2.78 -4.32
C LEU A 279 -12.54 -2.71 -2.79
N GLY A 280 -13.21 -1.74 -2.18
CA GLY A 280 -13.36 -1.64 -0.73
C GLY A 280 -14.09 -2.85 -0.15
N ILE A 281 -15.20 -3.27 -0.77
CA ILE A 281 -15.92 -4.49 -0.38
C ILE A 281 -15.09 -5.73 -0.65
N GLY A 282 -14.50 -5.85 -1.84
CA GLY A 282 -13.66 -6.99 -2.20
C GLY A 282 -12.48 -7.16 -1.23
N ASN A 283 -11.84 -6.07 -0.82
CA ASN A 283 -10.79 -6.09 0.18
C ASN A 283 -11.28 -6.52 1.56
N PHE A 284 -12.45 -6.04 2.00
CA PHE A 284 -13.05 -6.48 3.25
C PHE A 284 -13.33 -7.99 3.26
N LEU A 285 -13.96 -8.50 2.20
CA LEU A 285 -14.21 -9.93 2.03
C LEU A 285 -12.90 -10.72 2.00
N TRP A 286 -11.86 -10.19 1.37
CA TRP A 286 -10.54 -10.81 1.35
C TRP A 286 -9.88 -10.86 2.74
N ILE A 287 -10.03 -9.83 3.57
CA ILE A 287 -9.57 -9.82 4.96
C ILE A 287 -10.24 -10.96 5.73
N LEU A 288 -11.57 -11.03 5.67
CA LEU A 288 -12.34 -12.09 6.33
C LEU A 288 -11.92 -13.48 5.83
N TRP A 289 -11.79 -13.64 4.51
CA TRP A 289 -11.31 -14.87 3.91
C TRP A 289 -9.91 -15.26 4.41
N SER A 290 -8.99 -14.30 4.51
CA SER A 290 -7.62 -14.53 4.99
C SER A 290 -7.59 -14.93 6.47
N MET A 291 -8.46 -14.35 7.29
CA MET A 291 -8.63 -14.76 8.69
C MET A 291 -9.14 -16.20 8.78
N ILE A 292 -10.24 -16.52 8.08
CA ILE A 292 -10.81 -17.88 8.02
C ILE A 292 -9.75 -18.88 7.53
N LEU A 293 -9.01 -18.52 6.47
CA LEU A 293 -7.93 -19.35 5.92
C LEU A 293 -6.88 -19.71 6.98
N VAL A 294 -6.43 -18.75 7.77
CA VAL A 294 -5.44 -18.98 8.84
C VAL A 294 -6.06 -19.80 9.99
N GLU A 295 -7.23 -19.42 10.49
CA GLU A 295 -7.88 -20.09 11.63
C GLU A 295 -8.26 -21.55 11.30
N CYS A 296 -8.84 -21.80 10.12
CA CYS A 296 -9.16 -23.15 9.68
C CYS A 296 -7.90 -23.98 9.45
N THR A 297 -6.83 -23.39 8.90
CA THR A 297 -5.54 -24.09 8.74
C THR A 297 -4.98 -24.51 10.09
N LEU A 298 -5.00 -23.64 11.10
CA LEU A 298 -4.56 -23.99 12.46
C LEU A 298 -5.42 -25.10 13.07
N ASN A 299 -6.74 -24.98 12.96
CA ASN A 299 -7.67 -25.97 13.50
C ASN A 299 -7.51 -27.35 12.83
N PHE A 300 -7.33 -27.39 11.51
CA PHE A 300 -7.17 -28.65 10.76
C PHE A 300 -5.88 -29.40 11.06
N ASN A 301 -4.85 -28.70 11.56
CA ASN A 301 -3.58 -29.27 12.00
C ASN A 301 -3.48 -29.37 13.53
N HIS A 302 -4.59 -29.21 14.26
CA HIS A 302 -4.65 -29.37 15.71
C HIS A 302 -3.63 -28.49 16.48
N VAL A 303 -3.36 -27.28 15.98
CA VAL A 303 -2.51 -26.31 16.67
C VAL A 303 -3.30 -25.67 17.80
N LYS A 304 -3.23 -26.29 19.00
CA LYS A 304 -4.01 -25.88 20.18
C LYS A 304 -3.24 -24.93 21.12
N GLU A 305 -1.92 -25.04 21.24
CA GLU A 305 -1.10 -24.21 22.15
C GLU A 305 -0.65 -22.89 21.49
N VAL A 306 -1.56 -22.17 20.86
CA VAL A 306 -1.25 -20.85 20.25
C VAL A 306 -1.05 -19.74 21.30
N LEU A 307 -1.28 -20.07 22.57
CA LEU A 307 -0.93 -19.27 23.73
C LEU A 307 0.51 -19.63 24.17
N GLY A 308 1.27 -18.66 24.66
CA GLY A 308 2.63 -18.92 25.15
C GLY A 308 2.64 -19.88 26.36
N PRO A 309 3.83 -20.36 26.78
CA PRO A 309 4.00 -21.24 27.94
C PRO A 309 3.09 -20.90 29.12
N GLY A 310 2.26 -21.87 29.54
CA GLY A 310 1.30 -21.70 30.63
C GLY A 310 0.00 -21.00 30.24
N ASN A 311 -0.40 -21.04 28.96
CA ASN A 311 -1.59 -20.37 28.43
C ASN A 311 -1.57 -18.83 28.61
N ARG A 312 -0.38 -18.23 28.51
CA ARG A 312 -0.17 -16.79 28.75
C ARG A 312 0.19 -16.04 27.47
N ILE A 313 -0.38 -14.85 27.31
CA ILE A 313 -0.13 -13.94 26.17
C ILE A 313 1.04 -12.97 26.47
N PHE A 314 1.56 -12.96 27.70
CA PHE A 314 2.53 -11.98 28.19
C PHE A 314 3.93 -12.04 27.54
N PHE A 315 4.16 -12.91 26.56
CA PHE A 315 5.42 -12.92 25.82
C PHE A 315 5.50 -11.68 24.93
N PRO A 316 6.63 -10.93 24.94
CA PRO A 316 6.77 -9.72 24.14
C PRO A 316 6.48 -9.93 22.65
N SER A 317 6.83 -11.11 22.10
CA SER A 317 6.57 -11.49 20.71
C SER A 317 5.08 -11.47 20.35
N GLN A 318 4.19 -11.75 21.29
CA GLN A 318 2.73 -11.72 21.09
C GLN A 318 2.10 -10.41 21.57
N LEU A 319 2.56 -9.89 22.71
CA LEU A 319 1.99 -8.72 23.34
C LEU A 319 2.22 -7.46 22.51
N ILE A 320 3.40 -7.29 21.91
CA ILE A 320 3.73 -6.09 21.13
C ILE A 320 2.82 -5.97 19.89
N PRO A 321 2.71 -6.99 19.00
CA PRO A 321 1.79 -6.91 17.87
C PRO A 321 0.33 -6.70 18.29
N LEU A 322 -0.11 -7.35 19.37
CA LEU A 322 -1.48 -7.22 19.89
C LEU A 322 -1.77 -5.78 20.33
N ILE A 323 -0.87 -5.17 21.10
CA ILE A 323 -1.00 -3.77 21.55
C ILE A 323 -1.01 -2.85 20.34
N ILE A 324 -0.03 -2.97 19.43
CA ILE A 324 0.04 -2.11 18.24
C ILE A 324 -1.25 -2.20 17.42
N GLY A 325 -1.74 -3.42 17.13
CA GLY A 325 -2.97 -3.62 16.37
C GLY A 325 -4.21 -3.08 17.10
N CYS A 326 -4.37 -3.39 18.39
CA CYS A 326 -5.52 -2.98 19.20
C CYS A 326 -5.59 -1.46 19.37
N PHE A 327 -4.50 -0.81 19.78
CA PHE A 327 -4.49 0.64 19.96
C PHE A 327 -4.68 1.39 18.64
N SER A 328 -4.13 0.89 17.54
CA SER A 328 -4.35 1.48 16.21
C SER A 328 -5.83 1.37 15.79
N PHE A 329 -6.46 0.22 16.05
CA PHE A 329 -7.87 0.00 15.77
C PHE A 329 -8.77 0.89 16.62
N VAL A 330 -8.55 0.96 17.94
CA VAL A 330 -9.31 1.82 18.86
C VAL A 330 -9.16 3.30 18.51
N ARG A 331 -7.92 3.77 18.26
CA ARG A 331 -7.66 5.15 17.85
C ARG A 331 -8.42 5.51 16.57
N LEU A 332 -8.40 4.64 15.57
CA LEU A 332 -9.09 4.89 14.32
C LEU A 332 -10.61 4.82 14.48
N GLY A 333 -11.11 3.87 15.29
CA GLY A 333 -12.53 3.79 15.64
C GLY A 333 -13.03 5.07 16.30
N TYR A 334 -12.26 5.63 17.23
CA TYR A 334 -12.56 6.92 17.85
C TYR A 334 -12.66 8.05 16.80
N LYS A 335 -11.70 8.16 15.88
CA LYS A 335 -11.73 9.18 14.82
C LYS A 335 -12.91 9.03 13.85
N VAL A 336 -13.30 7.79 13.55
CA VAL A 336 -14.50 7.53 12.75
C VAL A 336 -15.75 7.97 13.50
N LEU A 337 -15.87 7.63 14.78
CA LEU A 337 -16.99 8.06 15.62
C LEU A 337 -17.05 9.57 15.76
N GLU A 338 -15.92 10.24 15.95
CA GLU A 338 -15.80 11.71 16.01
C GLU A 338 -16.28 12.35 14.70
N LYS A 339 -15.92 11.79 13.55
CA LYS A 339 -16.39 12.27 12.25
C LYS A 339 -17.89 12.05 12.02
N TRP A 340 -18.48 11.06 12.69
CA TRP A 340 -19.91 10.77 12.63
C TRP A 340 -20.73 11.56 13.64
N ARG A 341 -20.06 12.17 14.62
CA ARG A 341 -20.68 13.09 15.57
C ARG A 341 -21.11 14.36 14.83
N ASP A 342 -22.19 14.97 15.30
CA ASP A 342 -22.77 16.17 14.71
C ASP A 342 -21.72 17.29 14.61
N PRO A 343 -21.54 17.95 13.44
CA PRO A 343 -20.60 19.06 13.29
C PRO A 343 -20.83 20.23 14.27
N GLU A 344 -22.03 20.35 14.84
CA GLU A 344 -22.36 21.35 15.85
C GLU A 344 -21.74 21.05 17.24
N ASP A 345 -21.34 19.80 17.50
CA ASP A 345 -20.70 19.41 18.76
C ASP A 345 -19.20 19.73 18.72
N GLU A 346 -18.71 20.60 19.62
CA GLU A 346 -17.27 20.84 19.76
C GLU A 346 -16.52 19.52 20.01
N PRO A 347 -15.42 19.25 19.27
CA PRO A 347 -14.68 18.01 19.41
C PRO A 347 -14.07 17.92 20.82
N SER A 348 -14.31 16.79 21.50
CA SER A 348 -13.85 16.56 22.87
C SER A 348 -12.32 16.44 23.01
N LEU A 349 -11.61 16.32 21.88
CA LEU A 349 -10.16 16.40 21.81
C LEU A 349 -9.81 17.43 20.73
N PRO A 350 -8.76 18.25 20.90
CA PRO A 350 -8.24 19.05 19.81
C PRO A 350 -7.75 18.10 18.70
N THR A 351 -8.57 17.92 17.66
CA THR A 351 -8.42 16.88 16.64
C THR A 351 -7.23 17.14 15.71
N GLU A 352 -6.75 18.38 15.69
CA GLU A 352 -5.45 18.70 15.14
C GLU A 352 -4.58 19.26 16.27
N PRO A 353 -3.35 18.75 16.48
CA PRO A 353 -2.35 19.62 17.05
C PRO A 353 -2.34 20.81 16.10
N HIS A 354 -2.81 21.99 16.56
CA HIS A 354 -2.61 23.23 15.84
C HIS A 354 -1.17 23.15 15.38
N HIS A 355 -0.97 22.98 14.07
CA HIS A 355 0.34 23.01 13.48
C HIS A 355 0.66 24.48 13.56
N SER A 356 1.01 24.93 14.77
CA SER A 356 1.63 26.19 15.03
C SER A 356 2.73 26.20 14.01
N GLN A 357 2.58 27.05 13.00
CA GLN A 357 3.66 27.48 12.14
C GLN A 357 4.67 28.24 13.01
N THR A 358 5.14 27.61 14.08
CA THR A 358 6.44 27.87 14.64
C THR A 358 7.34 27.54 13.48
N HIS A 359 7.66 28.58 12.72
CA HIS A 359 8.77 28.67 11.79
C HIS A 359 10.00 28.28 12.62
N GLN A 360 10.18 26.98 12.81
CA GLN A 360 11.36 26.42 13.43
C GLN A 360 12.41 26.52 12.33
N ASP A 361 12.97 27.72 12.22
CA ASP A 361 14.18 28.00 11.46
C ASP A 361 15.29 27.16 12.11
N PHE A 362 15.35 25.88 11.77
CA PHE A 362 16.49 25.03 12.10
C PHE A 362 17.58 25.32 11.07
N PRO A 363 18.71 25.93 11.47
CA PRO A 363 19.83 26.11 10.58
C PRO A 363 20.57 24.76 10.48
N GLY A 364 20.35 24.00 9.40
CA GLY A 364 21.04 22.73 9.21
C GLY A 364 20.76 22.04 7.86
N PRO A 365 21.59 21.04 7.47
CA PRO A 365 21.65 20.46 6.12
C PRO A 365 20.47 19.53 5.77
N ARG A 366 19.24 19.92 6.09
CA ARG A 366 18.00 19.17 5.78
C ARG A 366 17.46 19.38 4.36
N LYS A 367 18.05 20.28 3.56
CA LYS A 367 17.61 20.56 2.17
C LYS A 367 17.58 19.33 1.25
N LEU A 368 18.32 18.27 1.57
CA LEU A 368 18.36 17.06 0.75
C LEU A 368 17.10 16.19 0.91
N PHE A 369 16.44 16.20 2.08
CA PHE A 369 15.22 15.41 2.31
C PHE A 369 13.93 16.15 1.92
N GLU A 370 13.92 17.48 1.95
CA GLU A 370 12.80 18.28 1.40
C GLU A 370 12.59 18.07 -0.10
N VAL A 371 13.62 17.63 -0.84
CA VAL A 371 13.50 17.27 -2.26
C VAL A 371 12.59 16.04 -2.47
N PHE A 372 12.45 15.19 -1.47
CA PHE A 372 11.66 13.95 -1.55
C PHE A 372 10.31 14.04 -0.83
N ALA A 373 10.10 15.05 0.02
CA ALA A 373 8.81 15.30 0.65
C ALA A 373 7.88 16.06 -0.32
N PRO A 374 6.62 15.63 -0.51
CA PRO A 374 5.67 16.43 -1.26
C PRO A 374 5.50 17.79 -0.59
N PRO A 375 5.46 18.92 -1.34
CA PRO A 375 5.16 20.21 -0.76
C PRO A 375 3.71 20.21 -0.27
N THR A 376 3.49 19.90 1.00
CA THR A 376 2.21 20.06 1.70
C THR A 376 2.04 21.52 2.09
N LYS A 377 1.99 22.42 1.11
CA LYS A 377 1.37 23.72 1.35
C LYS A 377 -0.13 23.50 1.35
N PHE A 378 -0.67 23.10 2.50
CA PHE A 378 -2.07 23.33 2.79
C PHE A 378 -2.22 24.86 2.83
N VAL A 379 -2.64 25.44 1.71
CA VAL A 379 -3.10 26.83 1.68
C VAL A 379 -4.48 26.82 2.32
N SER A 380 -4.51 26.77 3.65
CA SER A 380 -5.71 26.92 4.45
C SER A 380 -5.98 28.40 4.69
N THR A 381 -6.30 29.15 3.62
CA THR A 381 -6.88 30.52 3.69
C THR A 381 -7.27 31.00 2.28
N GLY A 382 -7.88 30.14 1.48
CA GLY A 382 -8.78 30.61 0.42
C GLY A 382 -10.17 30.78 1.03
N PRO A 383 -10.96 31.80 0.65
CA PRO A 383 -12.37 31.87 1.05
C PRO A 383 -13.02 30.53 0.74
N GLN A 384 -13.70 29.94 1.73
CA GLN A 384 -14.47 28.71 1.53
C GLN A 384 -15.41 28.97 0.36
N VAL A 385 -15.08 28.41 -0.80
CA VAL A 385 -16.00 28.35 -1.93
C VAL A 385 -17.21 27.58 -1.40
N PRO A 386 -18.44 28.10 -1.53
CA PRO A 386 -19.63 27.44 -1.01
C PRO A 386 -19.63 25.97 -1.42
N GLU A 387 -19.76 25.09 -0.43
CA GLU A 387 -19.68 23.63 -0.55
C GLU A 387 -20.79 23.06 -1.48
N ASP A 388 -21.74 23.91 -1.87
CA ASP A 388 -22.89 23.60 -2.71
C ASP A 388 -22.64 23.67 -4.22
N ILE A 389 -21.47 24.15 -4.69
CA ILE A 389 -21.16 24.06 -6.12
C ILE A 389 -20.72 22.61 -6.39
N PRO A 390 -21.55 21.79 -7.09
CA PRO A 390 -21.15 20.43 -7.40
C PRO A 390 -19.81 20.49 -8.15
N PRO A 391 -18.80 19.73 -7.71
CA PRO A 391 -17.50 19.74 -8.36
C PRO A 391 -17.73 19.50 -9.85
N GLU A 392 -17.30 20.46 -10.68
CA GLU A 392 -17.45 20.38 -12.13
C GLU A 392 -16.93 19.02 -12.61
N ASP A 393 -17.85 18.16 -13.07
CA ASP A 393 -17.63 16.77 -13.51
C ASP A 393 -16.71 16.67 -14.75
N THR A 394 -16.11 17.78 -15.19
CA THR A 394 -15.42 17.96 -16.48
C THR A 394 -13.90 17.81 -16.44
N ASP A 395 -13.28 17.70 -15.26
CA ASP A 395 -11.82 17.54 -15.10
C ASP A 395 -11.35 16.10 -15.42
N ILE A 396 -11.70 15.57 -16.59
CA ILE A 396 -10.98 14.42 -17.16
C ILE A 396 -9.67 14.95 -17.71
N ASP A 397 -8.56 14.27 -17.45
CA ASP A 397 -7.32 14.53 -18.18
C ASP A 397 -7.59 14.42 -19.70
N GLU A 398 -7.56 15.55 -20.39
CA GLU A 398 -7.78 15.68 -21.84
C GLU A 398 -6.89 14.71 -22.65
N LEU A 399 -5.75 14.32 -22.07
CA LEU A 399 -4.82 13.30 -22.59
C LEU A 399 -5.49 11.96 -22.92
N VAL A 400 -6.57 11.59 -22.22
CA VAL A 400 -7.17 10.24 -22.32
C VAL A 400 -8.62 10.28 -22.84
N GLN A 401 -9.22 11.46 -23.02
CA GLN A 401 -10.62 11.59 -23.47
C GLN A 401 -10.91 10.93 -24.84
N GLY A 402 -9.91 10.76 -25.71
CA GLY A 402 -10.06 10.14 -27.03
C GLY A 402 -9.82 8.62 -27.09
N GLU A 403 -9.31 8.01 -26.02
CA GLU A 403 -8.89 6.61 -26.05
C GLU A 403 -10.05 5.63 -25.85
N LEU A 404 -9.90 4.40 -26.37
CA LEU A 404 -10.88 3.33 -26.16
C LEU A 404 -11.04 3.03 -24.66
N VAL A 405 -12.28 2.83 -24.20
CA VAL A 405 -12.62 2.55 -22.80
C VAL A 405 -11.74 1.42 -22.21
N ARG A 406 -11.48 0.36 -22.97
CA ARG A 406 -10.62 -0.76 -22.54
C ARG A 406 -9.19 -0.32 -22.21
N VAL A 407 -8.62 0.59 -22.99
CA VAL A 407 -7.28 1.14 -22.76
C VAL A 407 -7.29 1.99 -21.49
N ARG A 408 -8.34 2.79 -21.26
CA ARG A 408 -8.49 3.58 -20.03
C ARG A 408 -8.49 2.69 -18.80
N TYR A 409 -9.29 1.62 -18.79
CA TYR A 409 -9.31 0.65 -17.69
C TYR A 409 -7.94 -0.02 -17.51
N ILE A 410 -7.26 -0.42 -18.59
CA ILE A 410 -5.91 -1.02 -18.49
C ILE A 410 -4.91 -0.03 -17.87
N VAL A 411 -4.95 1.24 -18.28
CA VAL A 411 -4.09 2.30 -17.75
C VAL A 411 -4.49 2.66 -16.32
N THR A 412 -5.76 2.52 -15.96
CA THR A 412 -6.20 2.59 -14.57
C THR A 412 -5.49 1.49 -13.78
N TRP A 413 -5.64 0.22 -14.13
CA TRP A 413 -4.98 -0.85 -13.36
C TRP A 413 -3.45 -0.80 -13.41
N LEU A 414 -2.89 -0.22 -14.47
CA LEU A 414 -1.46 -0.13 -14.72
C LEU A 414 -1.06 1.33 -15.07
N PRO A 415 -1.04 2.26 -14.08
CA PRO A 415 -0.82 3.71 -14.32
C PRO A 415 0.45 4.03 -15.10
N TRP A 416 1.47 3.19 -15.01
CA TRP A 416 2.72 3.41 -15.73
C TRP A 416 2.62 3.18 -17.22
N LEU A 417 1.56 2.55 -17.73
CA LEU A 417 1.30 2.49 -19.15
C LEU A 417 1.00 3.88 -19.73
N SER A 418 0.79 4.91 -18.90
CA SER A 418 0.74 6.30 -19.35
C SER A 418 2.14 6.92 -19.61
N LEU A 419 3.21 6.29 -19.14
CA LEU A 419 4.59 6.79 -19.25
C LEU A 419 5.27 6.62 -20.62
N PRO A 420 4.99 5.59 -21.45
CA PRO A 420 5.63 5.41 -22.73
C PRO A 420 5.50 6.64 -23.64
N HIS A 421 6.57 6.89 -24.39
CA HIS A 421 6.81 8.11 -25.17
C HIS A 421 5.67 8.52 -26.13
N ARG A 422 4.81 7.56 -26.52
CA ARG A 422 3.66 7.80 -27.38
C ARG A 422 2.74 8.89 -26.82
N TRP A 423 2.51 8.91 -25.51
CA TRP A 423 1.65 9.92 -24.89
C TRP A 423 2.33 11.29 -24.75
N THR A 424 3.64 11.32 -24.53
CA THR A 424 4.39 12.58 -24.39
C THR A 424 4.50 13.33 -25.71
N ASN A 425 4.63 12.61 -26.83
CA ASN A 425 4.65 13.23 -28.16
C ASN A 425 3.32 13.90 -28.52
N ASP A 426 2.19 13.29 -28.11
CA ASP A 426 0.87 13.88 -28.34
C ASP A 426 0.64 15.13 -27.48
N GLU A 427 1.14 15.15 -26.24
CA GLU A 427 1.07 16.34 -25.38
C GLU A 427 1.84 17.52 -25.98
N GLN A 428 3.06 17.26 -26.46
CA GLN A 428 3.88 18.28 -27.11
C GLN A 428 3.26 18.75 -28.44
N ARG A 429 2.63 17.83 -29.20
CA ARG A 429 1.91 18.17 -30.42
C ARG A 429 0.68 19.04 -30.15
N ARG A 430 -0.08 18.76 -29.08
CA ARG A 430 -1.23 19.58 -28.67
C ARG A 430 -0.83 20.95 -28.15
N GLN A 431 0.21 21.04 -27.32
CA GLN A 431 0.73 22.34 -26.87
C GLN A 431 1.20 23.21 -28.04
N ASN A 432 1.80 22.58 -29.05
CA ASN A 432 2.17 23.28 -30.28
C ASN A 432 0.94 23.71 -31.10
N SER A 433 -0.11 22.88 -31.16
CA SER A 433 -1.38 23.25 -31.81
C SER A 433 -2.04 24.45 -31.13
N HIS A 434 -2.18 24.44 -29.80
CA HIS A 434 -2.75 25.57 -29.06
C HIS A 434 -1.93 26.85 -29.20
N LYS A 435 -0.60 26.75 -29.27
CA LYS A 435 0.23 27.92 -29.60
C LYS A 435 -0.04 28.45 -31.00
N CYS A 436 -0.21 27.58 -31.99
CA CYS A 436 -0.59 27.99 -33.34
C CYS A 436 -1.95 28.69 -33.36
N ASP A 437 -2.95 28.13 -32.66
CA ASP A 437 -4.30 28.70 -32.63
C ASP A 437 -4.33 30.06 -31.90
N ALA A 438 -3.63 30.18 -30.76
CA ALA A 438 -3.48 31.45 -30.05
C ALA A 438 -2.73 32.51 -30.88
N HIS A 439 -1.77 32.11 -31.72
CA HIS A 439 -1.11 33.01 -32.66
C HIS A 439 -2.03 33.44 -33.81
N LEU A 440 -2.89 32.53 -34.30
CA LEU A 440 -3.87 32.84 -35.35
C LEU A 440 -4.93 33.84 -34.86
N GLU A 441 -5.38 33.69 -33.60
CA GLU A 441 -6.36 34.57 -32.98
C GLU A 441 -5.77 35.98 -32.76
N LYS A 442 -4.49 36.06 -32.40
CA LYS A 442 -3.76 37.33 -32.26
C LYS A 442 -3.55 38.06 -33.59
N GLY A 443 -3.58 37.34 -34.72
CA GLY A 443 -3.51 37.90 -36.07
C GLY A 443 -4.85 38.42 -36.62
N ARG A 444 -5.97 38.16 -35.92
CA ARG A 444 -7.32 38.59 -36.31
C ARG A 444 -7.80 39.86 -35.59
N SER A 445 -6.88 40.68 -35.09
CA SER A 445 -7.19 42.03 -34.62
C SER A 445 -7.87 42.81 -35.74
N HIS A 446 -9.21 42.92 -35.65
CA HIS A 446 -10.02 43.71 -36.55
C HIS A 446 -9.46 45.15 -36.60
N PRO A 447 -9.39 45.78 -37.78
CA PRO A 447 -9.04 47.19 -37.87
C PRO A 447 -10.05 48.00 -37.05
N PRO A 448 -9.62 49.08 -36.37
CA PRO A 448 -10.50 49.92 -35.59
C PRO A 448 -11.48 50.62 -36.54
N THR A 449 -12.70 50.11 -36.62
CA THR A 449 -13.78 50.82 -37.31
C THR A 449 -14.09 52.08 -36.51
N SER A 450 -13.86 53.22 -37.15
CA SER A 450 -14.13 54.53 -36.58
C SER A 450 -15.63 54.73 -36.35
N THR A 451 -15.92 55.65 -35.43
CA THR A 451 -17.12 56.51 -35.35
C THR A 451 -18.47 55.83 -35.08
N LEU A 452 -19.01 56.04 -33.86
CA LEU A 452 -20.13 56.96 -33.69
C LEU A 452 -20.32 57.38 -32.23
N GLN A 453 -20.35 58.69 -32.06
CA GLN A 453 -20.51 59.46 -30.83
C GLN A 453 -22.00 59.41 -30.43
N GLY A 454 -22.31 58.75 -29.32
CA GLY A 454 -23.66 58.66 -28.76
C GLY A 454 -23.70 59.24 -27.34
N SER A 455 -24.58 60.21 -27.14
CA SER A 455 -24.82 60.95 -25.89
C SER A 455 -25.10 60.07 -24.65
N PRO A 456 -24.86 60.61 -23.44
CA PRO A 456 -25.19 59.92 -22.20
C PRO A 456 -26.68 60.10 -21.87
N THR A 457 -27.44 59.01 -21.90
CA THR A 457 -28.71 58.89 -21.17
C THR A 457 -28.51 58.00 -19.96
N ALA A 458 -28.82 58.56 -18.78
CA ALA A 458 -28.78 57.89 -17.50
C ALA A 458 -29.73 56.67 -17.46
N PRO A 459 -29.32 55.54 -16.89
CA PRO A 459 -30.25 54.47 -16.53
C PRO A 459 -30.77 54.69 -15.11
N THR A 460 -32.05 55.00 -15.02
CA THR A 460 -32.87 54.79 -13.82
C THR A 460 -32.91 53.28 -13.56
N PHE A 461 -32.12 52.81 -12.61
CA PHE A 461 -32.18 51.43 -12.13
C PHE A 461 -33.32 51.32 -11.12
N VAL A 462 -34.48 50.82 -11.57
CA VAL A 462 -35.61 50.47 -10.70
C VAL A 462 -35.37 49.05 -10.19
N ASN A 463 -35.22 48.91 -8.88
CA ASN A 463 -35.09 47.65 -8.17
C ASN A 463 -36.49 47.01 -8.00
N PRO A 464 -36.79 45.82 -8.57
CA PRO A 464 -38.15 45.28 -8.57
C PRO A 464 -38.44 44.26 -7.44
N TYR A 465 -37.71 44.26 -6.33
CA TYR A 465 -37.99 43.35 -5.21
C TYR A 465 -38.26 44.13 -3.91
N GLU A 466 -39.51 44.57 -3.76
CA GLU A 466 -40.10 44.90 -2.47
C GLU A 466 -41.30 43.96 -2.25
N PRO A 467 -41.23 43.01 -1.29
CA PRO A 467 -42.37 42.20 -0.95
C PRO A 467 -43.30 42.99 -0.02
N GLN A 468 -44.45 43.43 -0.54
CA GLN A 468 -45.59 43.77 0.30
C GLN A 468 -46.29 42.47 0.73
N ILE A 469 -46.30 42.20 2.03
CA ILE A 469 -47.17 41.20 2.66
C ILE A 469 -48.23 41.99 3.46
N PRO A 470 -49.51 41.59 3.41
CA PRO A 470 -50.62 42.25 4.09
C PRO A 470 -50.60 42.17 5.62
#